data_AF-A0AB40C1X8-F1
#
_entry.id   AF-A0AB40C1X8-F1
#
_cell.length_a   1.000
_cell.length_b   1.000
_cell.length_c   1.000
_cell.angle_alpha   90.00
_cell.angle_beta   90.00
_cell.angle_gamma   90.00
#
_symmetry.space_group_name_H-M   'P 1'
#
loop_
_entity.id
_entity.type
_entity.pdbx_description
1 polymer ?
#
loop_
_entity_poly.entity_id
_entity_poly.type
_entity_poly.pdbx_seq_one_letter_code
_entity_poly.pdbx_strand_id
1 'polypeptide(L)'
;MAHHHLLPFLALILLILPSSSQAQQQPTALFSDTSGYLGSNYNITISNHTLSLTHDCGLYYYDQYDNGSSKVIDFNTPTDEEGCYLTINNFGQLVIKYSNERKKPVTLGTAGKYGTYALLTTKYGIGIFGPRLWDNKIKPEDPQTPKNKNLRAAHSSIVLYSPDDKSRNANDNNSLAINGDVSVYITRYCALSVNHMTTGINIWNSNSSSAEPRICSLYLTRRGVLPLLYYDESNELHTQWTGGALAELKKYYVLVLRYYGGLDIYGVSINVRNIPPYSGPVTENIKMVTA
;
A
#
# COMPACT_ATOMS: atom_id res chain seq x y z
N MET A 1 -28.55 61.45 -20.97
CA MET A 1 -27.23 61.31 -21.62
C MET A 1 -26.46 60.18 -20.95
N ALA A 2 -25.97 59.25 -21.76
CA ALA A 2 -24.90 58.28 -21.50
C ALA A 2 -24.97 57.38 -20.24
N HIS A 3 -25.40 56.13 -20.41
CA HIS A 3 -24.73 54.97 -19.82
C HIS A 3 -24.86 53.76 -20.74
N HIS A 4 -23.79 53.47 -21.46
CA HIS A 4 -23.65 52.33 -22.36
C HIS A 4 -22.44 51.49 -21.93
N HIS A 5 -22.69 50.18 -21.85
CA HIS A 5 -21.78 49.08 -22.19
C HIS A 5 -20.48 48.91 -21.39
N LEU A 6 -20.56 48.15 -20.28
CA LEU A 6 -19.38 47.55 -19.62
C LEU A 6 -19.57 46.06 -19.24
N LEU A 7 -20.53 45.36 -19.85
CA LEU A 7 -20.93 44.00 -19.44
C LEU A 7 -20.61 42.81 -20.37
N PRO A 8 -19.99 42.90 -21.59
CA PRO A 8 -19.77 41.70 -22.38
C PRO A 8 -18.42 40.98 -22.13
N PHE A 9 -17.46 41.59 -21.41
CA PHE A 9 -16.10 41.03 -21.30
C PHE A 9 -15.92 39.97 -20.19
N LEU A 10 -16.83 39.87 -19.21
CA LEU A 10 -16.68 38.90 -18.12
C LEU A 10 -17.10 37.46 -18.49
N ALA A 11 -17.88 37.28 -19.55
CA ALA A 11 -18.38 35.95 -19.95
C ALA A 11 -17.35 35.13 -20.74
N LEU A 12 -16.33 35.75 -21.34
CA LEU A 12 -15.35 35.05 -22.19
C LEU A 12 -14.18 34.42 -21.40
N ILE A 13 -13.93 34.86 -20.16
CA ILE A 13 -12.83 34.33 -19.33
C ILE A 13 -13.16 32.96 -18.71
N LEU A 14 -14.44 32.57 -18.66
CA LEU A 14 -14.87 31.27 -18.10
C LEU A 14 -14.72 30.07 -19.06
N LEU A 15 -14.33 30.29 -20.33
CA LEU A 15 -14.17 29.22 -21.34
C LEU A 15 -12.73 28.70 -21.49
N ILE A 16 -11.77 29.23 -20.72
CA ILE A 16 -10.36 28.80 -20.73
C ILE A 16 -9.97 28.11 -19.41
N LEU A 17 -10.95 27.64 -18.63
CA LEU A 17 -10.63 26.73 -17.54
C LEU A 17 -10.22 25.40 -18.18
N PRO A 18 -8.94 24.97 -18.04
CA PRO A 18 -8.52 23.67 -18.54
C PRO A 18 -9.47 22.65 -17.93
N SER A 19 -10.14 21.88 -18.78
CA SER A 19 -10.94 20.73 -18.35
C SER A 19 -10.04 19.95 -17.40
N SER A 20 -10.45 19.85 -16.14
CA SER A 20 -9.69 19.12 -15.13
C SER A 20 -9.58 17.69 -15.61
N SER A 21 -8.50 17.39 -16.34
CA SER A 21 -8.17 16.03 -16.75
C SER A 21 -8.03 15.28 -15.45
N GLN A 22 -9.01 14.44 -15.15
CA GLN A 22 -8.92 13.51 -14.02
C GLN A 22 -7.77 12.60 -14.39
N ALA A 23 -6.56 12.95 -13.95
CA ALA A 23 -5.39 12.11 -14.09
C ALA A 23 -5.80 10.78 -13.46
N GLN A 24 -5.95 9.77 -14.30
CA GLN A 24 -6.40 8.46 -13.88
C GLN A 24 -5.28 7.90 -12.99
N GLN A 25 -5.48 8.03 -11.68
CA GLN A 25 -4.48 7.66 -10.69
C GLN A 25 -4.17 6.17 -10.84
N GLN A 26 -2.88 5.88 -11.02
CA GLN A 26 -2.44 4.52 -11.28
C GLN A 26 -2.50 3.66 -10.00
N PRO A 27 -2.88 2.38 -10.14
CA PRO A 27 -2.85 1.43 -9.04
C PRO A 27 -1.46 1.35 -8.40
N THR A 28 -1.37 1.34 -7.06
CA THR A 28 -0.11 1.12 -6.31
C THR A 28 -0.04 -0.29 -5.69
N ALA A 29 -1.15 -1.03 -5.70
CA ALA A 29 -1.23 -2.40 -5.19
C ALA A 29 -2.39 -3.20 -5.80
N LEU A 30 -2.28 -4.53 -5.77
CA LEU A 30 -3.38 -5.46 -6.02
C LEU A 30 -3.62 -6.33 -4.78
N PHE A 31 -4.86 -6.69 -4.53
CA PHE A 31 -5.21 -7.53 -3.38
C PHE A 31 -6.16 -8.64 -3.80
N SER A 32 -5.96 -9.83 -3.24
CA SER A 32 -6.75 -11.01 -3.65
C SER A 32 -8.16 -11.02 -3.08
N ASP A 33 -8.42 -10.25 -2.02
CA ASP A 33 -9.73 -10.11 -1.39
C ASP A 33 -10.59 -8.98 -1.96
N THR A 34 -10.02 -8.15 -2.83
CA THR A 34 -10.79 -7.14 -3.56
C THR A 34 -10.88 -7.55 -5.03
N SER A 35 -11.88 -7.04 -5.74
CA SER A 35 -11.95 -7.16 -7.21
C SER A 35 -10.92 -6.27 -7.90
N GLY A 36 -9.78 -5.98 -7.24
CA GLY A 36 -8.71 -5.16 -7.78
C GLY A 36 -8.05 -5.88 -8.95
N TYR A 37 -7.89 -5.15 -10.05
CA TYR A 37 -7.18 -5.63 -11.22
C TYR A 37 -6.37 -4.50 -11.84
N LEU A 38 -5.28 -4.87 -12.49
CA LEU A 38 -4.50 -4.00 -13.36
C LEU A 38 -4.95 -4.31 -14.79
N GLY A 39 -5.67 -3.38 -15.42
CA GLY A 39 -6.09 -3.55 -16.82
C GLY A 39 -4.91 -3.51 -17.78
N SER A 40 -5.15 -3.87 -19.04
CA SER A 40 -4.18 -3.65 -20.11
C SER A 40 -3.85 -2.16 -20.27
N ASN A 41 -2.57 -1.85 -20.52
CA ASN A 41 -1.97 -0.50 -20.58
C ASN A 41 -1.93 0.26 -19.24
N TYR A 42 -2.21 -0.42 -18.13
CA TYR A 42 -2.00 0.16 -16.81
C TYR A 42 -0.69 -0.35 -16.21
N ASN A 43 -0.08 0.53 -15.42
CA ASN A 43 1.15 0.25 -14.71
C ASN A 43 0.94 0.40 -13.21
N ILE A 44 1.65 -0.40 -12.43
CA ILE A 44 1.88 -0.18 -11.00
C ILE A 44 3.30 0.38 -10.87
N THR A 45 3.40 1.68 -10.63
CA THR A 45 4.67 2.41 -10.59
C THR A 45 4.90 2.99 -9.21
N ILE A 46 6.04 2.68 -8.58
CA ILE A 46 6.52 3.41 -7.39
C ILE A 46 8.03 3.59 -7.50
N SER A 47 8.49 4.83 -7.32
CA SER A 47 9.89 5.20 -7.49
C SER A 47 10.37 4.81 -8.89
N ASN A 48 11.33 3.91 -8.96
CA ASN A 48 12.00 3.43 -10.16
C ASN A 48 11.55 2.01 -10.55
N HIS A 49 10.50 1.49 -9.92
CA HIS A 49 9.97 0.14 -10.11
C HIS A 49 8.60 0.21 -10.76
N THR A 50 8.45 -0.45 -11.91
CA THR A 50 7.20 -0.48 -12.68
C THR A 50 6.82 -1.90 -13.04
N LEU A 51 5.63 -2.35 -12.66
CA LEU A 51 5.00 -3.53 -13.25
C LEU A 51 3.98 -3.06 -14.29
N SER A 52 4.12 -3.52 -15.52
CA SER A 52 3.26 -3.14 -16.64
C SER A 52 2.59 -4.36 -17.22
N LEU A 53 1.27 -4.28 -17.39
CA LEU A 53 0.53 -5.19 -18.26
C LEU A 53 0.25 -4.44 -19.58
N THR A 54 0.88 -4.86 -20.66
CA THR A 54 0.75 -4.20 -21.96
C THR A 54 -0.56 -4.57 -22.66
N HIS A 55 -0.89 -3.83 -23.73
CA HIS A 55 -2.09 -4.06 -24.55
C HIS A 55 -2.20 -5.49 -25.08
N ASP A 56 -1.07 -6.06 -25.47
CA ASP A 56 -0.90 -7.41 -26.03
C ASP A 56 -0.88 -8.52 -24.96
N CYS A 57 -1.10 -8.19 -23.69
CA CYS A 57 -1.05 -9.09 -22.53
C CYS A 57 0.35 -9.60 -22.14
N GLY A 58 1.38 -8.92 -22.63
CA GLY A 58 2.72 -8.99 -22.05
C GLY A 58 2.75 -8.44 -20.61
N LEU A 59 3.37 -9.18 -19.70
CA LEU A 59 3.66 -8.70 -18.35
C LEU A 59 5.15 -8.43 -18.25
N TYR A 60 5.50 -7.20 -17.87
CA TYR A 60 6.88 -6.75 -17.77
C TYR A 60 7.12 -6.06 -16.44
N TYR A 61 8.31 -6.29 -15.88
CA TYR A 61 8.82 -5.52 -14.76
C TYR A 61 10.03 -4.70 -15.18
N TYR A 62 9.99 -3.42 -14.89
CA TYR A 62 11.07 -2.47 -15.14
C TYR A 62 11.65 -2.00 -13.81
N ASP A 63 12.96 -2.11 -13.67
CA ASP A 63 13.76 -1.53 -12.60
C ASP A 63 14.72 -0.51 -13.22
N GLN A 64 14.40 0.78 -13.04
CA GLN A 64 15.16 1.89 -13.61
C GLN A 64 16.25 2.32 -12.63
N TYR A 65 17.48 2.46 -13.07
CA TYR A 65 18.59 2.92 -12.23
C TYR A 65 18.78 4.44 -12.40
N ASP A 66 19.38 5.10 -11.41
CA ASP A 66 19.62 6.56 -11.42
C ASP A 66 20.47 7.03 -12.61
N ASN A 67 21.27 6.12 -13.19
CA ASN A 67 22.08 6.37 -14.38
C ASN A 67 21.28 6.30 -15.70
N GLY A 68 19.95 6.13 -15.64
CA GLY A 68 19.06 6.03 -16.79
C GLY A 68 19.00 4.63 -17.44
N SER A 69 19.82 3.68 -17.00
CA SER A 69 19.68 2.29 -17.46
C SER A 69 18.44 1.63 -16.84
N SER A 70 17.89 0.60 -17.50
CA SER A 70 16.78 -0.16 -16.95
C SER A 70 17.02 -1.66 -17.13
N LYS A 71 16.64 -2.42 -16.10
CA LYS A 71 16.50 -3.87 -16.21
C LYS A 71 15.04 -4.17 -16.53
N VAL A 72 14.83 -4.88 -17.63
CA VAL A 72 13.52 -5.38 -18.01
C VAL A 72 13.46 -6.88 -17.73
N ILE A 73 12.44 -7.30 -17.01
CA ILE A 73 12.14 -8.71 -16.77
C ILE A 73 10.83 -9.00 -17.48
N ASP A 74 10.92 -9.86 -18.49
CA ASP A 74 9.79 -10.45 -19.18
C ASP A 74 9.33 -11.71 -18.42
N PHE A 75 8.03 -11.79 -18.13
CA PHE A 75 7.43 -12.95 -17.49
C PHE A 75 7.09 -14.07 -18.50
N ASN A 76 7.40 -13.90 -19.78
CA ASN A 76 7.11 -14.78 -20.91
C ASN A 76 5.61 -15.12 -20.99
N THR A 77 4.77 -14.10 -20.83
CA THR A 77 3.32 -14.26 -20.98
C THR A 77 2.95 -14.22 -22.47
N PRO A 78 1.84 -14.85 -22.89
CA PRO A 78 1.39 -14.76 -24.28
C PRO A 78 1.13 -13.31 -24.69
N THR A 79 1.72 -12.88 -25.81
CA THR A 79 1.68 -11.49 -26.32
C THR A 79 0.81 -11.33 -27.57
N ASP A 80 -0.30 -12.07 -27.67
CA ASP A 80 -1.10 -12.18 -28.89
C ASP A 80 -2.59 -11.86 -28.69
N GLU A 81 -2.94 -11.21 -27.58
CA GLU A 81 -4.33 -10.97 -27.20
C GLU A 81 -4.59 -9.52 -26.82
N GLU A 82 -5.86 -9.13 -26.86
CA GLU A 82 -6.32 -7.86 -26.34
C GLU A 82 -7.28 -8.05 -25.17
N GLY A 83 -7.40 -7.02 -24.33
CA GLY A 83 -8.39 -6.98 -23.27
C GLY A 83 -8.11 -8.00 -22.15
N CYS A 84 -6.90 -8.00 -21.61
CA CYS A 84 -6.57 -8.75 -20.40
C CYS A 84 -6.46 -7.84 -19.18
N TYR A 85 -6.44 -8.48 -18.03
CA TYR A 85 -6.19 -7.83 -16.77
C TYR A 85 -5.43 -8.77 -15.83
N LEU A 86 -4.54 -8.20 -15.04
CA LEU A 86 -3.75 -8.88 -14.03
C LEU A 86 -4.45 -8.78 -12.69
N THR A 87 -4.56 -9.91 -11.99
CA THR A 87 -5.04 -10.01 -10.61
C THR A 87 -4.11 -10.91 -9.80
N ILE A 88 -4.39 -11.06 -8.51
CA ILE A 88 -3.69 -11.97 -7.61
C ILE A 88 -4.71 -12.92 -6.98
N ASN A 89 -4.43 -14.22 -6.99
CA ASN A 89 -5.32 -15.22 -6.42
C ASN A 89 -5.08 -15.46 -4.92
N ASN A 90 -5.94 -16.25 -4.28
CA ASN A 90 -5.84 -16.59 -2.86
C ASN A 90 -4.70 -17.58 -2.52
N PHE A 91 -3.83 -17.89 -3.48
CA PHE A 91 -2.60 -18.65 -3.27
C PHE A 91 -1.35 -17.79 -3.49
N GLY A 92 -1.51 -16.46 -3.66
CA GLY A 92 -0.39 -15.55 -3.88
C GLY A 92 0.24 -15.69 -5.26
N GLN A 93 -0.52 -16.14 -6.26
CA GLN A 93 -0.06 -16.19 -7.65
C GLN A 93 -0.66 -15.05 -8.45
N LEU A 94 0.14 -14.50 -9.36
CA LEU A 94 -0.36 -13.57 -10.36
C LEU A 94 -1.17 -14.33 -11.40
N VAL A 95 -2.33 -13.79 -11.76
CA VAL A 95 -3.22 -14.39 -12.76
C VAL A 95 -3.57 -13.34 -13.79
N ILE A 96 -3.19 -13.60 -15.04
CA ILE A 96 -3.66 -12.81 -16.18
C ILE A 96 -4.93 -13.48 -16.69
N LYS A 97 -6.02 -12.72 -16.62
CA LYS A 97 -7.32 -13.12 -17.16
C LYS A 97 -7.58 -12.35 -18.44
N TYR A 98 -8.34 -12.96 -19.33
CA TYR A 98 -8.73 -12.39 -20.61
C TYR A 98 -10.20 -12.01 -20.55
N SER A 99 -10.59 -10.94 -21.23
CA SER A 99 -12.00 -10.53 -21.36
C SER A 99 -12.78 -11.56 -22.18
N ASN A 100 -12.10 -12.29 -23.07
CA ASN A 100 -12.63 -13.48 -23.72
C ASN A 100 -12.55 -14.68 -22.77
N GLU A 101 -13.67 -15.02 -22.13
CA GLU A 101 -13.79 -16.12 -21.15
C GLU A 101 -13.45 -17.51 -21.72
N ARG A 102 -13.34 -17.66 -23.04
CA ARG A 102 -12.92 -18.93 -23.68
C ARG A 102 -11.42 -19.18 -23.52
N LYS A 103 -10.59 -18.15 -23.32
CA LYS A 103 -9.15 -18.30 -23.13
C LYS A 103 -8.84 -18.63 -21.67
N LYS A 104 -8.04 -19.67 -21.45
CA LYS A 104 -7.64 -20.08 -20.10
C LYS A 104 -6.74 -19.01 -19.47
N PRO A 105 -6.95 -18.63 -18.20
CA PRO A 105 -6.07 -17.71 -17.50
C PRO A 105 -4.63 -18.21 -17.42
N VAL A 106 -3.67 -17.29 -17.50
CA VAL A 106 -2.24 -17.58 -17.28
C VAL A 106 -1.91 -17.31 -15.82
N THR A 107 -1.36 -18.31 -15.14
CA THR A 107 -0.97 -18.19 -13.72
C THR A 107 0.54 -18.21 -13.59
N LEU A 108 1.10 -17.23 -12.90
CA LEU A 108 2.54 -17.05 -12.70
C LEU A 108 2.92 -17.22 -11.23
N GLY A 109 4.07 -17.82 -10.99
CA GLY A 109 4.61 -18.08 -9.66
C GLY A 109 4.13 -19.39 -9.02
N THR A 110 4.75 -19.74 -7.90
CA THR A 110 4.45 -20.96 -7.14
C THR A 110 3.29 -20.68 -6.18
N ALA A 111 2.31 -21.58 -6.13
CA ALA A 111 1.21 -21.49 -5.18
C ALA A 111 1.73 -21.54 -3.72
N GLY A 112 1.31 -20.57 -2.92
CA GLY A 112 1.52 -20.53 -1.47
C GLY A 112 0.38 -21.19 -0.70
N LYS A 113 0.28 -20.87 0.60
CA LYS A 113 -0.85 -21.26 1.45
C LYS A 113 -2.12 -20.54 0.99
N TYR A 114 -3.29 -21.14 1.16
CA TYR A 114 -4.54 -20.42 0.92
C TYR A 114 -4.71 -19.24 1.90
N GLY A 115 -5.07 -18.06 1.39
CA GLY A 115 -5.39 -16.87 2.20
C GLY A 115 -5.47 -15.58 1.37
N THR A 116 -5.47 -14.44 2.04
CA THR A 116 -5.47 -13.13 1.38
C THR A 116 -4.06 -12.65 1.09
N TYR A 117 -3.80 -12.20 -0.13
CA TYR A 117 -2.49 -11.74 -0.58
C TYR A 117 -2.53 -10.31 -1.10
N ALA A 118 -1.39 -9.64 -1.05
CA ALA A 118 -1.17 -8.33 -1.63
C ALA A 118 0.03 -8.34 -2.56
N LEU A 119 -0.13 -7.85 -3.79
CA LEU A 119 0.98 -7.42 -4.63
C LEU A 119 1.26 -5.95 -4.30
N LEU A 120 2.45 -5.67 -3.78
CA LEU A 120 2.86 -4.34 -3.37
C LEU A 120 4.14 -3.95 -4.08
N THR A 121 4.23 -2.69 -4.50
CA THR A 121 5.50 -2.08 -4.85
C THR A 121 6.09 -1.41 -3.62
N THR A 122 7.38 -1.57 -3.41
CA THR A 122 8.16 -1.00 -2.31
C THR A 122 9.31 -0.18 -2.89
N LYS A 123 10.03 0.59 -2.06
CA LYS A 123 11.29 1.25 -2.47
C LYS A 123 12.37 0.29 -2.99
N TYR A 124 12.20 -1.00 -2.74
CA TYR A 124 13.16 -2.05 -3.07
C TYR A 124 12.70 -2.95 -4.22
N GLY A 125 11.57 -2.64 -4.85
CA GLY A 125 10.98 -3.47 -5.90
C GLY A 125 9.60 -3.99 -5.54
N ILE A 126 9.14 -4.95 -6.32
CA ILE A 126 7.78 -5.49 -6.27
C ILE A 126 7.77 -6.85 -5.58
N GLY A 127 6.79 -7.06 -4.71
CA GLY A 127 6.65 -8.30 -3.97
C GLY A 127 5.20 -8.69 -3.74
N ILE A 128 4.95 -10.00 -3.71
CA ILE A 128 3.68 -10.56 -3.24
C ILE A 128 3.84 -10.92 -1.77
N PHE A 129 3.01 -10.36 -0.91
CA PHE A 129 3.02 -10.59 0.54
C PHE A 129 1.77 -11.34 0.97
N GLY A 130 1.95 -12.40 1.78
CA GLY A 130 0.82 -13.09 2.41
C GLY A 130 1.13 -14.49 2.94
N PRO A 131 0.12 -15.20 3.47
CA PRO A 131 -1.25 -14.72 3.62
C PRO A 131 -1.35 -13.58 4.66
N ARG A 132 -2.46 -12.82 4.65
CA ARG A 132 -2.77 -11.82 5.67
C ARG A 132 -2.75 -12.46 7.06
N LEU A 133 -1.98 -11.88 7.97
CA LEU A 133 -1.81 -12.35 9.35
C LEU A 133 -2.77 -11.67 10.32
N TRP A 134 -3.08 -10.40 10.06
CA TRP A 134 -3.88 -9.57 10.94
C TRP A 134 -4.55 -8.46 10.15
N ASP A 135 -5.73 -8.05 10.62
CA ASP A 135 -6.46 -6.89 10.14
C ASP A 135 -7.20 -6.22 11.30
N ASN A 136 -7.44 -4.91 11.18
CA ASN A 136 -8.20 -4.14 12.15
C ASN A 136 -9.73 -4.29 12.03
N LYS A 137 -10.21 -5.25 11.22
CA LYS A 137 -11.63 -5.58 10.98
C LYS A 137 -12.47 -4.50 10.31
N ILE A 138 -11.90 -3.36 9.92
CA ILE A 138 -12.60 -2.34 9.15
C ILE A 138 -12.86 -2.86 7.73
N LYS A 139 -14.05 -2.59 7.20
CA LYS A 139 -14.48 -3.01 5.86
C LYS A 139 -14.96 -1.83 4.99
N PRO A 140 -14.90 -1.95 3.65
CA PRO A 140 -15.36 -0.89 2.74
C PRO A 140 -16.83 -0.48 2.89
N GLU A 141 -17.67 -1.34 3.43
CA GLU A 141 -19.09 -1.09 3.69
C GLU A 141 -19.37 -0.36 5.01
N ASP A 142 -18.38 -0.23 5.89
CA ASP A 142 -18.58 0.36 7.21
C ASP A 142 -18.95 1.85 7.09
N PRO A 143 -19.92 2.36 7.89
CA PRO A 143 -20.48 3.71 7.72
C PRO A 143 -19.46 4.84 7.81
N GLN A 144 -18.39 4.65 8.58
CA GLN A 144 -17.35 5.64 8.85
C GLN A 144 -16.29 5.70 7.74
N THR A 145 -16.28 4.74 6.81
CA THR A 145 -15.25 4.65 5.78
C THR A 145 -15.54 5.55 4.58
N PRO A 146 -14.51 6.08 3.92
CA PRO A 146 -14.70 6.86 2.69
C PRO A 146 -15.39 6.01 1.62
N LYS A 147 -16.54 6.50 1.10
CA LYS A 147 -17.33 5.80 0.08
C LYS A 147 -16.83 6.03 -1.36
N ASN A 148 -15.60 6.52 -1.54
CA ASN A 148 -15.08 6.87 -2.86
C ASN A 148 -14.93 5.61 -3.73
N LYS A 149 -15.91 5.40 -4.61
CA LYS A 149 -15.95 4.23 -5.51
C LYS A 149 -14.78 4.22 -6.50
N ASN A 150 -14.21 5.39 -6.82
CA ASN A 150 -13.13 5.52 -7.78
C ASN A 150 -11.77 5.10 -7.19
N LEU A 151 -11.65 5.02 -5.85
CA LEU A 151 -10.44 4.55 -5.16
C LEU A 151 -10.45 3.03 -4.87
N ARG A 152 -11.54 2.33 -5.20
CA ARG A 152 -11.78 0.96 -4.75
C ARG A 152 -10.78 -0.07 -5.25
N ALA A 153 -10.11 0.19 -6.36
CA ALA A 153 -9.39 -0.87 -7.05
C ALA A 153 -7.94 -1.07 -6.61
N ALA A 154 -7.21 -0.04 -6.13
CA ALA A 154 -5.76 -0.22 -6.13
C ALA A 154 -4.86 0.76 -5.36
N HIS A 155 -5.38 1.65 -4.54
CA HIS A 155 -4.50 2.52 -3.77
C HIS A 155 -4.23 1.92 -2.40
N SER A 156 -2.95 1.70 -2.12
CA SER A 156 -2.45 1.34 -0.82
C SER A 156 -1.23 2.18 -0.48
N SER A 157 -1.02 2.38 0.82
CA SER A 157 0.22 2.95 1.32
C SER A 157 0.87 1.97 2.27
N ILE A 158 2.15 1.72 2.06
CA ILE A 158 2.97 0.97 3.01
C ILE A 158 3.23 1.88 4.19
N VAL A 159 2.75 1.46 5.36
CA VAL A 159 2.94 2.18 6.62
C VAL A 159 4.30 1.83 7.21
N LEU A 160 4.60 0.53 7.28
CA LEU A 160 5.85 -0.01 7.82
C LEU A 160 6.29 -1.23 7.03
N TYR A 161 7.60 -1.34 6.83
CA TYR A 161 8.27 -2.48 6.25
C TYR A 161 9.29 -3.09 7.24
N SER A 162 9.05 -4.34 7.66
CA SER A 162 10.01 -5.05 8.50
C SER A 162 11.11 -5.65 7.65
N PRO A 163 12.41 -5.57 8.03
CA PRO A 163 12.97 -5.03 9.27
C PRO A 163 13.55 -3.63 9.16
N ASP A 164 13.49 -3.02 7.97
CA ASP A 164 14.30 -1.86 7.64
C ASP A 164 13.78 -0.56 8.23
N ASP A 165 12.49 -0.49 8.56
CA ASP A 165 11.93 0.68 9.21
C ASP A 165 12.25 0.64 10.70
N LYS A 166 13.31 1.36 11.08
CA LYS A 166 13.52 1.83 12.46
C LYS A 166 12.22 2.45 12.97
N SER A 167 11.94 2.30 14.27
CA SER A 167 10.73 2.82 14.92
C SER A 167 10.38 4.22 14.39
N ARG A 168 9.18 4.38 13.84
CA ARG A 168 8.69 5.73 13.54
C ARG A 168 8.29 6.33 14.88
N ASN A 169 9.14 7.23 15.37
CA ASN A 169 8.82 8.07 16.51
C ASN A 169 7.74 9.05 16.06
N ALA A 170 6.55 8.91 16.62
CA ALA A 170 5.48 9.87 16.40
C ALA A 170 5.43 10.78 17.63
N ASN A 171 6.23 11.84 17.59
CA ASN A 171 5.85 13.04 18.30
C ASN A 171 4.97 13.85 17.33
N ASP A 172 3.87 14.41 17.84
CA ASP A 172 3.05 15.46 17.19
C ASP A 172 1.94 15.04 16.20
N ASN A 173 1.25 13.92 16.40
CA ASN A 173 0.12 13.49 15.54
C ASN A 173 0.47 13.41 14.04
N ASN A 174 1.76 13.31 13.72
CA ASN A 174 2.22 13.20 12.35
C ASN A 174 1.71 11.90 11.73
N SER A 175 1.16 12.00 10.52
CA SER A 175 0.66 10.83 9.79
C SER A 175 1.82 9.91 9.46
N LEU A 176 1.72 8.64 9.89
CA LEU A 176 2.65 7.59 9.51
C LEU A 176 2.53 7.27 8.02
N ALA A 177 1.30 7.26 7.51
CA ALA A 177 0.97 7.12 6.10
C ALA A 177 -0.38 7.78 5.80
N ILE A 178 -0.56 8.18 4.54
CA ILE A 178 -1.80 8.76 4.01
C ILE A 178 -2.15 7.98 2.74
N ASN A 179 -3.39 7.54 2.61
CA ASN A 179 -3.91 6.87 1.43
C ASN A 179 -5.28 7.44 1.06
N GLY A 180 -5.30 8.33 0.06
CA GLY A 180 -6.50 9.09 -0.28
C GLY A 180 -6.93 9.98 0.89
N ASP A 181 -8.20 9.85 1.29
CA ASP A 181 -8.80 10.63 2.39
C ASP A 181 -8.58 9.99 3.77
N VAL A 182 -7.72 8.97 3.87
CA VAL A 182 -7.46 8.28 5.12
C VAL A 182 -6.01 8.46 5.55
N SER A 183 -5.80 8.76 6.83
CA SER A 183 -4.48 8.76 7.45
C SER A 183 -4.41 7.79 8.62
N VAL A 184 -3.23 7.23 8.84
CA VAL A 184 -2.89 6.48 10.06
C VAL A 184 -1.81 7.24 10.81
N TYR A 185 -1.98 7.39 12.11
CA TYR A 185 -1.06 8.13 12.98
C TYR A 185 -1.09 7.56 14.40
N ILE A 186 -0.08 7.93 15.20
CA ILE A 186 -0.05 7.61 16.63
C ILE A 186 -0.42 8.87 17.39
N THR A 187 -1.37 8.76 18.32
CA THR A 187 -1.78 9.89 19.17
C THR A 187 -0.72 10.19 20.21
N ARG A 188 -0.77 11.40 20.79
CA ARG A 188 0.05 11.77 21.96
C ARG A 188 -0.12 10.86 23.17
N TYR A 189 -1.18 10.05 23.21
CA TYR A 189 -1.49 9.11 24.29
C TYR A 189 -1.20 7.66 23.88
N CYS A 190 -0.29 7.41 22.93
CA CYS A 190 0.04 6.07 22.49
C CYS A 190 -1.16 5.21 22.05
N ALA A 191 -2.10 5.81 21.32
CA ALA A 191 -3.09 5.05 20.57
C ALA A 191 -2.72 5.07 19.08
N LEU A 192 -2.81 3.93 18.40
CA LEU A 192 -2.76 3.88 16.94
C LEU A 192 -4.15 4.19 16.42
N SER A 193 -4.26 5.22 15.58
CA SER A 193 -5.54 5.71 15.07
C SER A 193 -5.55 5.81 13.56
N VAL A 194 -6.71 5.55 12.98
CA VAL A 194 -7.01 5.75 11.56
C VAL A 194 -8.15 6.75 11.46
N ASN A 195 -7.96 7.84 10.72
CA ASN A 195 -8.96 8.88 10.56
C ASN A 195 -9.28 9.15 9.09
N HIS A 196 -10.51 9.57 8.87
CA HIS A 196 -10.91 10.24 7.65
C HIS A 196 -10.45 11.71 7.72
N MET A 197 -9.50 12.10 6.88
CA MET A 197 -8.87 13.43 6.92
C MET A 197 -9.86 14.56 6.65
N THR A 198 -10.73 14.39 5.65
CA THR A 198 -11.70 15.42 5.25
C THR A 198 -12.79 15.68 6.30
N THR A 199 -13.26 14.63 6.99
CA THR A 199 -14.36 14.75 7.96
C THR A 199 -13.88 14.81 9.41
N GLY A 200 -12.62 14.46 9.68
CA GLY A 200 -12.07 14.32 11.02
C GLY A 200 -12.59 13.11 11.80
N ILE A 201 -13.44 12.27 11.19
CA ILE A 201 -14.03 11.10 11.85
C ILE A 201 -12.92 10.07 12.13
N ASN A 202 -12.86 9.58 13.36
CA ASN A 202 -12.04 8.42 13.71
C ASN A 202 -12.70 7.16 13.15
N ILE A 203 -12.03 6.49 12.22
CA ILE A 203 -12.49 5.25 11.58
C ILE A 203 -12.18 4.05 12.49
N TRP A 204 -11.00 4.07 13.10
CA TRP A 204 -10.54 3.01 13.99
C TRP A 204 -9.49 3.54 14.97
N ASN A 205 -9.39 2.91 16.14
CA ASN A 205 -8.27 3.10 17.04
C ASN A 205 -7.97 1.82 17.85
N SER A 206 -6.74 1.71 18.36
CA SER A 206 -6.28 0.56 19.14
C SER A 206 -6.87 0.46 20.55
N ASN A 207 -7.66 1.44 20.99
CA ASN A 207 -8.17 1.59 22.36
C ASN A 207 -7.08 1.48 23.44
N SER A 208 -5.86 1.92 23.11
CA SER A 208 -4.68 1.75 23.96
C SER A 208 -4.17 3.08 24.49
N SER A 209 -5.04 4.04 24.78
CA SER A 209 -4.61 5.35 25.25
C SER A 209 -3.96 5.25 26.64
N SER A 210 -2.77 5.81 26.81
CA SER A 210 -2.14 6.05 28.10
C SER A 210 -2.89 7.17 28.85
N ALA A 211 -2.83 7.14 30.19
CA ALA A 211 -3.43 8.17 31.03
C ALA A 211 -2.78 9.56 30.81
N GLU A 212 -1.49 9.57 30.48
CA GLU A 212 -0.68 10.76 30.29
C GLU A 212 -0.05 10.77 28.89
N PRO A 213 0.29 11.93 28.33
CA PRO A 213 1.00 12.02 27.06
C PRO A 213 2.39 11.36 27.14
N ARG A 214 2.79 10.62 26.10
CA ARG A 214 4.09 9.92 26.06
C ARG A 214 4.69 9.94 24.65
N ILE A 215 6.00 9.71 24.57
CA ILE A 215 6.70 9.46 23.30
C ILE A 215 6.53 7.99 22.96
N CYS A 216 5.84 7.72 21.86
CA CYS A 216 5.47 6.36 21.47
C CYS A 216 6.16 5.98 20.16
N SER A 217 6.47 4.69 20.03
CA SER A 217 7.14 4.10 18.89
C SER A 217 6.33 2.92 18.36
N LEU A 218 6.08 2.91 17.05
CA LEU A 218 5.49 1.77 16.36
C LEU A 218 6.53 1.16 15.42
N TYR A 219 6.68 -0.15 15.45
CA TYR A 219 7.52 -0.87 14.49
C TYR A 219 6.92 -2.24 14.18
N LEU A 220 7.25 -2.78 13.00
CA LEU A 220 6.79 -4.10 12.57
C LEU A 220 7.94 -5.10 12.76
N THR A 221 7.73 -6.08 13.64
CA THR A 221 8.75 -7.11 13.91
C THR A 221 8.95 -8.04 12.70
N ARG A 222 10.11 -8.70 12.64
CA ARG A 222 10.40 -9.79 11.67
C ARG A 222 9.52 -11.02 11.85
N ARG A 223 8.46 -10.97 12.66
CA ARG A 223 7.49 -12.06 12.86
C ARG A 223 6.06 -11.59 12.65
N GLY A 224 5.84 -10.40 12.09
CA GLY A 224 4.50 -9.88 11.82
C GLY A 224 3.73 -9.39 13.04
N VAL A 225 4.42 -9.20 14.19
CA VAL A 225 3.86 -8.52 15.37
C VAL A 225 4.11 -7.02 15.24
N LEU A 226 3.10 -6.22 15.58
CA LEU A 226 3.10 -4.75 15.51
C LEU A 226 2.94 -4.16 16.92
N PRO A 227 4.02 -4.13 17.72
CA PRO A 227 4.00 -3.48 19.03
C PRO A 227 3.99 -1.95 18.92
N LEU A 228 3.18 -1.33 19.78
CA LEU A 228 3.21 0.09 20.10
C LEU A 228 3.86 0.23 21.48
N LEU A 229 5.04 0.83 21.51
CA LEU A 229 5.88 0.94 22.70
C LEU A 229 5.98 2.38 23.18
N TYR A 230 6.34 2.57 24.45
CA TYR A 230 6.77 3.84 25.01
C TYR A 230 7.86 3.63 26.07
N TYR A 231 8.61 4.68 26.38
CA TYR A 231 9.52 4.71 27.52
C TYR A 231 8.87 5.46 28.67
N ASP A 232 9.01 4.97 29.90
CA ASP A 232 8.58 5.68 31.09
C ASP A 232 9.67 6.64 31.63
N GLU A 233 9.41 7.28 32.77
CA GLU A 233 10.35 8.22 33.41
C GLU A 233 11.65 7.54 33.88
N SER A 234 11.62 6.23 34.10
CA SER A 234 12.79 5.42 34.47
C SER A 234 13.57 4.91 33.24
N ASN A 235 13.17 5.34 32.03
CA ASN A 235 13.68 4.87 30.75
C ASN A 235 13.47 3.35 30.54
N GLU A 236 12.47 2.76 31.19
CA GLU A 236 12.05 1.38 30.94
C GLU A 236 11.09 1.33 29.73
N LEU A 237 11.28 0.32 28.89
CA LEU A 237 10.48 0.11 27.68
C LEU A 237 9.23 -0.70 27.99
N HIS A 238 8.07 -0.10 27.76
CA HIS A 238 6.76 -0.72 27.98
C HIS A 238 6.01 -0.93 26.68
N THR A 239 5.20 -1.99 26.65
CA THR A 239 4.30 -2.28 25.53
C THR A 239 2.90 -1.77 25.85
N GLN A 240 2.44 -0.76 25.12
CA GLN A 240 1.10 -0.19 25.29
C GLN A 240 0.04 -1.03 24.58
N TRP A 241 0.37 -1.55 23.39
CA TRP A 241 -0.54 -2.34 22.58
C TRP A 241 0.24 -3.22 21.61
N THR A 242 -0.39 -4.32 21.20
CA THR A 242 0.15 -5.21 20.18
C THR A 242 -0.92 -5.54 19.16
N GLY A 243 -0.64 -5.24 17.89
CA GLY A 243 -1.33 -5.79 16.74
C GLY A 243 -0.54 -6.94 16.12
N GLY A 244 -1.10 -7.55 15.08
CA GLY A 244 -0.44 -8.62 14.36
C GLY A 244 -0.66 -10.00 14.97
N ALA A 245 0.04 -10.98 14.40
CA ALA A 245 0.07 -12.35 14.90
C ALA A 245 1.51 -12.86 14.80
N LEU A 246 1.93 -13.67 15.77
CA LEU A 246 3.26 -14.25 15.77
C LEU A 246 3.38 -15.29 14.66
N ALA A 247 4.07 -14.93 13.58
CA ALA A 247 4.37 -15.87 12.50
C ALA A 247 5.50 -16.83 12.91
N GLU A 248 5.45 -18.06 12.37
CA GLU A 248 6.44 -19.11 12.63
C GLU A 248 7.83 -18.73 12.09
N LEU A 249 7.89 -18.05 10.94
CA LEU A 249 9.13 -17.71 10.25
C LEU A 249 9.58 -16.29 10.58
N LYS A 250 10.91 -16.08 10.71
CA LYS A 250 11.51 -14.75 10.80
C LYS A 250 11.81 -14.21 9.40
N LYS A 251 10.99 -13.29 8.89
CA LYS A 251 11.00 -12.82 7.48
C LYS A 251 10.56 -11.35 7.36
N TYR A 252 10.36 -10.89 6.13
CA TYR A 252 9.86 -9.55 5.79
C TYR A 252 8.33 -9.54 5.89
N TYR A 253 7.80 -8.50 6.52
CA TYR A 253 6.36 -8.26 6.72
C TYR A 253 6.06 -6.82 6.37
N VAL A 254 4.80 -6.56 6.02
CA VAL A 254 4.33 -5.23 5.62
C VAL A 254 3.04 -4.89 6.34
N LEU A 255 2.97 -3.67 6.87
CA LEU A 255 1.75 -3.06 7.36
C LEU A 255 1.23 -2.13 6.25
N VAL A 256 -0.01 -2.36 5.81
CA VAL A 256 -0.62 -1.67 4.69
C VAL A 256 -1.86 -0.93 5.14
N LEU A 257 -1.95 0.36 4.78
CA LEU A 257 -3.16 1.17 4.92
C LEU A 257 -3.97 1.10 3.62
N ARG A 258 -5.20 0.59 3.71
CA ARG A 258 -6.18 0.52 2.62
C ARG A 258 -6.91 1.86 2.47
N TYR A 259 -7.45 2.12 1.26
CA TYR A 259 -8.15 3.39 0.95
C TYR A 259 -9.39 3.63 1.82
N TYR A 260 -9.95 2.57 2.43
CA TYR A 260 -11.13 2.63 3.30
C TYR A 260 -10.77 2.65 4.80
N GLY A 261 -9.48 2.68 5.16
CA GLY A 261 -9.02 2.68 6.55
C GLY A 261 -8.82 1.30 7.19
N GLY A 262 -8.91 0.24 6.39
CA GLY A 262 -8.37 -1.06 6.78
C GLY A 262 -6.86 -1.00 7.00
N LEU A 263 -6.39 -1.55 8.12
CA LEU A 263 -4.98 -1.81 8.37
C LEU A 263 -4.75 -3.31 8.32
N ASP A 264 -3.89 -3.75 7.42
CA ASP A 264 -3.58 -5.18 7.22
C ASP A 264 -2.09 -5.44 7.44
N ILE A 265 -1.75 -6.55 8.08
CA ILE A 265 -0.38 -7.09 8.09
C ILE A 265 -0.34 -8.30 7.18
N TYR A 266 0.48 -8.22 6.12
CA TYR A 266 0.72 -9.36 5.24
C TYR A 266 1.98 -10.12 5.63
N GLY A 267 1.87 -11.45 5.49
CA GLY A 267 2.95 -12.39 5.69
C GLY A 267 4.10 -12.28 4.69
N VAL A 268 4.93 -13.30 4.69
CA VAL A 268 6.21 -13.36 3.98
C VAL A 268 6.05 -13.11 2.49
N SER A 269 7.05 -12.43 1.90
CA SER A 269 7.13 -12.31 0.45
C SER A 269 7.27 -13.68 -0.21
N ILE A 270 6.36 -14.00 -1.15
CA ILE A 270 6.46 -15.19 -2.00
C ILE A 270 7.20 -14.79 -3.27
N ASN A 271 8.16 -15.63 -3.65
CA ASN A 271 8.98 -15.41 -4.82
C ASN A 271 8.17 -15.74 -6.09
N VAL A 272 7.93 -14.74 -6.94
CA VAL A 272 7.43 -14.98 -8.30
C VAL A 272 8.63 -15.31 -9.16
N ARG A 273 8.58 -16.42 -9.90
CA ARG A 273 9.66 -16.84 -10.80
C ARG A 273 10.04 -15.64 -11.70
N ASN A 274 11.33 -15.35 -11.81
CA ASN A 274 11.94 -14.22 -12.54
C ASN A 274 11.90 -12.84 -11.86
N ILE A 275 11.10 -12.61 -10.81
CA ILE A 275 11.35 -11.45 -9.94
C ILE A 275 12.51 -11.86 -9.04
N PRO A 276 13.66 -11.14 -9.06
CA PRO A 276 14.74 -11.46 -8.13
C PRO A 276 14.15 -11.45 -6.71
N PRO A 277 14.44 -12.47 -5.88
CA PRO A 277 13.98 -12.45 -4.50
C PRO A 277 14.43 -11.13 -3.90
N TYR A 278 13.51 -10.50 -3.16
CA TYR A 278 13.84 -9.35 -2.35
C TYR A 278 15.15 -9.63 -1.59
N SER A 279 16.22 -8.94 -1.96
CA SER A 279 17.53 -9.13 -1.33
C SER A 279 17.70 -8.24 -0.11
N GLY A 280 17.00 -7.10 -0.04
CA GLY A 280 17.14 -6.10 1.02
C GLY A 280 18.59 -5.66 1.24
N PRO A 281 18.84 -4.67 2.11
CA PRO A 281 20.16 -4.50 2.67
C PRO A 281 20.48 -5.72 3.54
N VAL A 282 21.48 -6.51 3.13
CA VAL A 282 22.16 -7.48 4.01
C VAL A 282 22.84 -6.65 5.09
N THR A 283 22.17 -6.45 6.23
CA THR A 283 22.68 -5.57 7.27
C THR A 283 23.88 -6.24 7.95
N GLU A 284 25.08 -5.71 7.65
CA GLU A 284 26.22 -5.72 8.55
C GLU A 284 25.81 -5.17 9.92
N ASN A 285 26.26 -5.86 10.97
CA ASN A 285 26.23 -5.54 12.39
C ASN A 285 25.57 -4.20 12.80
N ILE A 286 24.36 -4.31 13.36
CA ILE A 286 23.73 -3.24 14.15
C ILE A 286 24.55 -3.10 15.44
N LYS A 287 25.43 -2.10 15.51
CA LYS A 287 25.92 -1.59 16.80
C LYS A 287 24.75 -0.89 17.49
N MET A 288 24.36 -1.40 18.66
CA MET A 288 23.52 -0.65 19.58
C MET A 288 24.28 0.62 19.96
N VAL A 289 23.70 1.78 19.67
CA VAL A 289 24.15 3.05 20.23
C VAL A 289 23.60 3.08 21.65
N THR A 290 24.44 2.75 22.62
CA THR A 290 24.22 3.12 24.02
C THR A 290 24.47 4.63 24.15
N ALA A 291 23.53 5.34 24.75
CA ALA A 291 23.76 6.68 25.29
C ALA A 291 24.71 6.61 26.48
#